data_AF-F6H615-F1
#
_entry.id   AF-F6H615-F1
#
_cell.length_a   1.000
_cell.length_b   1.000
_cell.length_c   1.000
_cell.angle_alpha   90.00
_cell.angle_beta   90.00
_cell.angle_gamma   90.00
#
_symmetry.space_group_name_H-M   'P 1'
#
loop_
_entity.id
_entity.type
_entity.pdbx_description
1 polymer ?
#
loop_
_entity_poly.entity_id
_entity_poly.type
_entity_poly.pdbx_seq_one_letter_code
_entity_poly.pdbx_strand_id
1 'polypeptide(L)'
;MVVALIASGASVGAVTDPSPQDPTGKTAASIASTSGHKELVGYLSEVVVTSHMSSLMLEESELSKGSAEVEAEITTNSTSKGSVAASKDQISLKDALAAFRNTTQAAARIQAAFHTHSFRRKQQREGCHFVFKDEASTSSLKGKDPDF
;
A
#
# COMPACT_ATOMS: atom_id res chain seq x y z
N MET A 1 -19.89 -24.98 6.73
CA MET A 1 -18.82 -25.99 6.83
C MET A 1 -17.44 -25.43 6.47
N VAL A 2 -17.29 -24.68 5.37
CA VAL A 2 -15.99 -24.09 4.94
C VAL A 2 -15.28 -23.30 6.05
N VAL A 3 -15.96 -22.36 6.70
CA VAL A 3 -15.37 -21.54 7.79
C VAL A 3 -14.85 -22.41 8.94
N ALA A 4 -15.59 -23.44 9.34
CA ALA A 4 -15.18 -24.35 10.42
C ALA A 4 -13.95 -25.18 10.05
N LEU A 5 -13.82 -25.59 8.78
CA LEU A 5 -12.63 -26.30 8.28
C LEU A 5 -11.41 -25.40 8.30
N ILE A 6 -11.56 -24.15 7.87
CA ILE A 6 -10.48 -23.14 7.91
C ILE A 6 -10.05 -22.88 9.36
N ALA A 7 -11.01 -22.72 10.28
CA ALA A 7 -10.73 -22.58 11.71
C ALA A 7 -10.04 -23.82 12.31
N SER A 8 -10.25 -25.00 11.72
CA SER A 8 -9.57 -26.24 12.09
C SER A 8 -8.17 -26.40 11.46
N GLY A 9 -7.68 -25.37 10.74
CA GLY A 9 -6.36 -25.36 10.14
C GLY A 9 -6.29 -25.88 8.70
N ALA A 10 -7.42 -26.00 8.00
CA ALA A 10 -7.39 -26.36 6.58
C ALA A 10 -6.70 -25.27 5.74
N SER A 11 -5.72 -25.67 4.92
CA SER A 11 -5.03 -24.75 4.01
C SER A 11 -5.91 -24.42 2.81
N VAL A 12 -6.34 -23.15 2.73
CA VAL A 12 -7.22 -22.66 1.65
C VAL A 12 -6.47 -22.50 0.32
N GLY A 13 -5.15 -22.30 0.39
CA GLY A 13 -4.28 -22.22 -0.78
C GLY A 13 -3.93 -23.59 -1.39
N ALA A 14 -4.29 -24.68 -0.72
CA ALA A 14 -4.03 -26.02 -1.24
C ALA A 14 -4.81 -26.28 -2.55
N VAL A 15 -4.16 -27.02 -3.43
CA VAL A 15 -4.68 -27.40 -4.75
C VAL A 15 -4.98 -28.89 -4.74
N THR A 16 -6.05 -29.31 -5.42
CA THR A 16 -6.38 -30.74 -5.57
C THR A 16 -5.30 -31.49 -6.33
N ASP A 17 -5.30 -32.82 -6.20
CA ASP A 17 -4.41 -33.67 -6.98
C ASP A 17 -4.59 -33.42 -8.50
N PRO A 18 -3.48 -33.35 -9.26
CA PRO A 18 -3.53 -33.23 -10.71
C PRO A 18 -4.37 -34.33 -11.35
N SER A 19 -5.24 -33.95 -12.28
CA SER A 19 -6.05 -34.89 -13.07
C SER A 19 -5.90 -34.60 -14.57
N PRO A 20 -6.29 -35.54 -15.46
CA PRO A 20 -6.26 -35.29 -16.91
C PRO A 20 -7.07 -34.06 -17.35
N GLN A 21 -8.13 -33.71 -16.62
CA GLN A 21 -8.91 -32.48 -16.85
C GLN A 21 -8.21 -31.22 -16.31
N ASP A 22 -7.46 -31.36 -15.21
CA ASP A 22 -6.80 -30.25 -14.52
C ASP A 22 -5.36 -30.64 -14.16
N PRO A 23 -4.41 -30.49 -15.10
CA PRO A 23 -3.04 -30.97 -14.93
C PRO A 23 -2.26 -30.20 -13.86
N THR A 24 -2.70 -29.00 -13.51
CA THR A 24 -2.14 -28.20 -12.41
C THR A 24 -2.95 -28.33 -11.12
N GLY A 25 -4.03 -29.12 -11.13
CA GLY A 25 -5.03 -29.18 -10.06
C GLY A 25 -5.88 -27.90 -9.95
N LYS A 26 -6.84 -27.90 -9.01
CA LYS A 26 -7.75 -26.77 -8.75
C LYS A 26 -7.73 -26.35 -7.29
N THR A 27 -7.71 -25.04 -7.05
CA THR A 27 -7.88 -24.45 -5.72
C THR A 27 -9.36 -24.48 -5.31
N ALA A 28 -9.64 -24.45 -4.00
CA ALA A 28 -11.00 -24.37 -3.47
C ALA A 28 -11.84 -23.23 -4.10
N ALA A 29 -11.25 -22.06 -4.34
CA ALA A 29 -11.93 -20.93 -5.01
C ALA A 29 -12.31 -21.25 -6.46
N SER A 30 -11.46 -21.97 -7.20
CA SER A 30 -11.74 -22.40 -8.57
C SER A 30 -12.91 -23.38 -8.60
N ILE A 31 -12.92 -24.35 -7.69
CA ILE A 31 -14.00 -25.34 -7.54
C ILE A 31 -15.32 -24.66 -7.17
N ALA A 32 -15.29 -23.69 -6.26
CA ALA A 32 -16.45 -22.90 -5.89
C ALA A 32 -16.99 -22.09 -7.08
N SER A 33 -16.10 -21.54 -7.91
CA SER A 33 -16.45 -20.78 -9.12
C SER A 33 -17.14 -21.66 -10.16
N THR A 34 -16.58 -22.84 -10.44
CA THR A 34 -17.20 -23.82 -11.36
C THR A 34 -18.54 -24.35 -10.85
N SER A 35 -18.76 -24.32 -9.54
CA SER A 35 -20.01 -24.72 -8.89
C SER A 35 -21.03 -23.57 -8.79
N GLY A 36 -20.69 -22.35 -9.21
CA GLY A 36 -21.58 -21.19 -9.18
C GLY A 36 -21.66 -20.45 -7.85
N HIS A 37 -20.82 -20.78 -6.86
CA HIS A 37 -20.82 -20.16 -5.54
C HIS A 37 -19.99 -18.87 -5.50
N LYS A 38 -20.47 -17.81 -6.18
CA LYS A 38 -19.71 -16.56 -6.37
C LYS A 38 -19.24 -15.89 -5.08
N GLU A 39 -20.08 -15.86 -4.06
CA GLU A 39 -19.74 -15.26 -2.75
C GLU A 39 -18.62 -16.04 -2.06
N LEU A 40 -18.65 -17.37 -2.17
CA LEU A 40 -17.65 -18.25 -1.59
C LEU A 40 -16.30 -18.10 -2.30
N VAL A 41 -16.29 -17.83 -3.61
CA VAL A 41 -15.06 -17.52 -4.36
C VAL A 41 -14.39 -16.28 -3.78
N GLY A 42 -15.17 -15.21 -3.54
CA GLY A 42 -14.65 -13.98 -2.95
C GLY A 42 -14.04 -14.22 -1.57
N TYR A 43 -14.79 -14.87 -0.69
CA TYR A 43 -14.32 -15.20 0.66
C TYR A 43 -13.05 -16.07 0.64
N LEU A 44 -13.02 -17.13 -0.15
CA LEU A 44 -11.85 -18.01 -0.26
C LEU A 44 -10.63 -17.27 -0.82
N SER A 45 -10.83 -16.35 -1.78
CA SER A 45 -9.75 -15.54 -2.34
C SER A 45 -9.16 -14.59 -1.29
N GLU A 46 -10.01 -13.96 -0.48
CA GLU A 46 -9.58 -13.08 0.61
C GLU A 46 -8.79 -13.85 1.67
N VAL A 47 -9.29 -15.02 2.09
CA VAL A 47 -8.62 -15.86 3.09
C VAL A 47 -7.25 -16.33 2.60
N VAL A 48 -7.12 -16.73 1.33
CA VAL A 48 -5.83 -17.11 0.73
C VAL A 48 -4.83 -15.95 0.78
N VAL A 49 -5.24 -14.76 0.36
CA VAL A 49 -4.36 -13.56 0.37
C VAL A 49 -3.93 -13.21 1.79
N THR A 50 -4.87 -13.22 2.73
CA THR A 50 -4.61 -12.86 4.13
C THR A 50 -3.68 -13.88 4.81
N SER A 51 -3.89 -15.17 4.54
CA SER A 51 -3.03 -16.25 5.02
C SER A 51 -1.62 -16.13 4.43
N HIS A 52 -1.50 -15.82 3.14
CA HIS A 52 -0.22 -15.65 2.47
C HIS A 52 0.55 -14.44 3.02
N MET A 53 -0.12 -13.30 3.20
CA MET A 53 0.47 -12.09 3.80
C MET A 53 0.93 -12.32 5.23
N SER A 54 0.12 -13.02 6.04
CA SER A 54 0.51 -13.37 7.41
C SER A 54 1.77 -14.26 7.45
N SER A 55 1.89 -15.20 6.52
CA SER A 55 3.09 -16.05 6.40
C SER A 55 4.34 -15.26 6.01
N LEU A 56 4.21 -14.29 5.09
CA LEU A 56 5.32 -13.43 4.68
C LEU A 56 5.77 -12.47 5.79
N MET A 57 4.81 -11.87 6.50
CA MET A 57 5.07 -10.95 7.63
C MET A 57 5.79 -11.64 8.79
N LEU A 58 5.49 -12.93 9.05
CA LEU A 58 6.19 -13.70 10.08
C LEU A 58 7.65 -13.95 9.69
N GLU A 59 7.92 -14.31 8.44
CA GLU A 59 9.29 -14.45 7.90
C GLU A 59 10.10 -13.14 8.01
N GLU A 60 9.48 -11.99 7.74
CA GLU A 60 10.14 -10.68 7.91
C GLU A 60 10.46 -10.39 9.39
N SER A 61 9.60 -10.79 10.33
CA SER A 61 9.85 -10.66 11.78
C SER A 61 11.07 -11.48 12.24
N GLU A 62 11.24 -12.70 11.74
CA GLU A 62 12.39 -13.54 12.09
C GLU A 62 13.70 -13.05 11.44
N LEU A 63 13.64 -12.49 10.23
CA LEU A 63 14.77 -11.78 9.62
C LEU A 63 15.09 -10.43 10.30
N SER A 64 14.10 -9.77 10.90
CA SER A 64 14.27 -8.52 11.64
C SER A 64 14.85 -8.71 13.04
N LYS A 65 14.53 -9.83 13.73
CA LYS A 65 15.16 -10.17 15.01
C LYS A 65 16.66 -10.43 14.92
N GLY A 66 17.16 -10.88 13.76
CA GLY A 66 18.61 -11.00 13.51
C GLY A 66 19.31 -9.66 13.25
N SER A 67 18.58 -8.58 12.98
CA SER A 67 19.17 -7.26 12.65
C SER A 67 19.02 -6.23 13.77
N ALA A 68 18.20 -6.48 14.79
CA ALA A 68 17.98 -5.55 15.90
C ALA A 68 18.97 -5.70 17.06
N GLU A 69 19.71 -6.82 17.14
CA GLU A 69 20.73 -7.02 18.19
C GLU A 69 22.10 -6.38 17.85
N VAL A 70 22.31 -5.91 16.62
CA VAL A 70 23.60 -5.31 16.20
C VAL A 70 23.64 -3.78 16.35
N GLU A 71 22.50 -3.11 16.60
CA GLU A 71 22.40 -1.64 16.67
C GLU A 71 22.34 -1.10 18.12
N ALA A 72 22.79 -1.86 19.12
CA ALA A 72 22.94 -1.36 20.50
C ALA A 72 24.38 -1.39 21.04
N GLU A 73 25.36 -1.92 20.30
CA GLU A 73 26.75 -2.05 20.78
C GLU A 73 27.76 -1.09 20.08
N ILE A 74 27.31 -0.10 19.29
CA ILE A 74 28.24 0.81 18.58
C ILE A 74 28.40 2.17 19.30
N THR A 75 27.95 2.30 20.56
CA THR A 75 28.08 3.57 21.30
C THR A 75 29.39 3.73 22.07
N THR A 76 30.22 2.70 22.29
CA THR A 76 31.44 2.89 23.07
C THR A 76 32.58 1.98 22.65
N ASN A 77 33.74 2.59 22.37
CA ASN A 77 35.05 2.01 22.00
C ASN A 77 35.25 1.96 20.47
N SER A 78 36.13 2.73 19.84
CA SER A 78 37.48 3.04 20.29
C SER A 78 37.99 4.27 19.56
N THR A 79 38.16 5.37 20.30
CA THR A 79 39.25 6.30 19.98
C THR A 79 40.53 5.56 20.31
N SER A 80 41.08 4.82 19.34
CA SER A 80 42.45 4.37 19.41
C SER A 80 43.17 4.85 18.15
N LYS A 81 43.99 5.85 18.38
CA LYS A 81 45.04 6.30 17.47
C LYS A 81 45.86 5.09 17.03
N GLY A 82 45.88 4.80 15.75
CA GLY A 82 46.72 3.74 15.20
C GLY A 82 46.78 3.88 13.69
N SER A 83 47.96 4.29 13.21
CA SER A 83 48.34 4.48 11.82
C SER A 83 47.95 3.34 10.87
N VAL A 84 47.98 3.70 9.58
CA VAL A 84 48.16 2.86 8.38
C VAL A 84 46.88 2.68 7.55
N ALA A 85 46.77 3.55 6.54
CA ALA A 85 45.98 3.39 5.31
C ALA A 85 44.49 2.98 5.50
N ALA A 86 43.65 3.94 5.90
CA ALA A 86 42.22 3.85 5.66
C ALA A 86 42.01 3.64 4.15
N SER A 87 41.62 2.42 3.75
CA SER A 87 41.39 2.13 2.35
C SER A 87 40.34 3.12 1.82
N LYS A 88 40.59 3.65 0.62
CA LYS A 88 39.74 4.61 -0.10
C LYS A 88 38.26 4.19 -0.09
N ASP A 89 38.00 2.90 0.03
CA ASP A 89 36.69 2.26 0.03
C ASP A 89 35.87 2.50 1.31
N GLN A 90 36.50 2.66 2.49
CA GLN A 90 35.74 3.01 3.70
C GLN A 90 35.32 4.47 3.74
N ILE A 91 36.11 5.35 3.12
CA ILE A 91 35.80 6.78 3.01
C ILE A 91 34.69 6.98 1.97
N SER A 92 34.77 6.29 0.83
CA SER A 92 33.73 6.33 -0.20
C SER A 92 32.39 5.75 0.28
N LEU A 93 32.39 4.70 1.11
CA LEU A 93 31.18 4.14 1.70
C LEU A 93 30.47 5.14 2.62
N LYS A 94 31.23 5.86 3.47
CA LYS A 94 30.69 6.89 4.36
C LYS A 94 30.10 8.07 3.58
N ASP A 95 30.79 8.50 2.53
CA ASP A 95 30.31 9.57 1.64
C ASP A 95 29.06 9.15 0.86
N ALA A 96 29.00 7.91 0.36
CA ALA A 96 27.83 7.37 -0.32
C ALA A 96 26.60 7.26 0.60
N LEU A 97 26.79 6.83 1.85
CA LEU A 97 25.72 6.80 2.85
C LEU A 97 25.21 8.20 3.23
N ALA A 98 26.13 9.17 3.36
CA ALA A 98 25.75 10.57 3.60
C ALA A 98 24.96 11.14 2.41
N ALA A 99 25.40 10.86 1.19
CA ALA A 99 24.70 11.24 -0.03
C ALA A 99 23.30 10.61 -0.08
N PHE A 100 23.17 9.30 0.21
CA PHE A 100 21.89 8.61 0.22
C PHE A 100 20.91 9.21 1.23
N ARG A 101 21.36 9.50 2.46
CA ARG A 101 20.53 10.16 3.47
C ARG A 101 20.04 11.54 3.00
N ASN A 102 20.91 12.33 2.38
CA ASN A 102 20.56 13.62 1.80
C ASN A 102 19.52 13.46 0.67
N THR A 103 19.76 12.55 -0.28
CA THR A 103 18.86 12.29 -1.40
C THR A 103 17.48 11.84 -0.92
N THR A 104 17.40 10.88 0.02
CA THR A 104 16.14 10.42 0.59
C THR A 104 15.40 11.53 1.31
N GLN A 105 16.12 12.33 2.12
CA GLN A 105 15.52 13.48 2.80
C GLN A 105 15.02 14.54 1.81
N ALA A 106 15.73 14.79 0.72
CA ALA A 106 15.32 15.70 -0.35
C ALA A 106 14.08 15.18 -1.09
N ALA A 107 14.05 13.89 -1.44
CA ALA A 107 12.91 13.25 -2.09
C ALA A 107 11.64 13.34 -1.23
N ALA A 108 11.75 13.10 0.08
CA ALA A 108 10.63 13.23 1.01
C ALA A 108 10.06 14.67 1.03
N ARG A 109 10.93 15.69 1.02
CA ARG A 109 10.51 17.10 0.94
C ARG A 109 9.81 17.43 -0.38
N ILE A 110 10.32 16.94 -1.51
CA ILE A 110 9.71 17.13 -2.83
C ILE A 110 8.33 16.47 -2.88
N GLN A 111 8.21 15.24 -2.38
CA GLN A 111 6.95 14.50 -2.36
C GLN A 111 5.90 15.21 -1.48
N ALA A 112 6.28 15.68 -0.29
CA ALA A 112 5.39 16.43 0.60
C ALA A 112 4.91 17.75 -0.04
N ALA A 113 5.82 18.49 -0.70
CA ALA A 113 5.49 19.71 -1.43
C ALA A 113 4.54 19.43 -2.60
N PHE A 114 4.79 18.38 -3.39
CA PHE A 114 3.94 18.00 -4.51
C PHE A 114 2.55 17.56 -4.05
N HIS A 115 2.47 16.79 -2.97
CA HIS A 115 1.20 16.37 -2.39
C HIS A 115 0.34 17.57 -1.98
N THR A 116 0.94 18.53 -1.27
CA THR A 116 0.26 19.77 -0.85
C THR A 116 -0.15 20.63 -2.05
N HIS A 117 0.73 20.80 -3.03
CA HIS A 117 0.49 21.61 -4.23
C HIS A 117 -0.58 20.99 -5.14
N SER A 118 -0.50 19.68 -5.40
CA SER A 118 -1.48 18.94 -6.20
C SER A 118 -2.86 18.99 -5.55
N PHE A 119 -2.93 18.85 -4.23
CA PHE A 119 -4.17 18.98 -3.47
C PHE A 119 -4.81 20.36 -3.63
N ARG A 120 -4.05 21.45 -3.42
CA ARG A 120 -4.54 22.83 -3.64
C ARG A 120 -5.01 23.06 -5.08
N ARG A 121 -4.30 22.54 -6.08
CA ARG A 121 -4.69 22.63 -7.50
C ARG A 121 -5.98 21.88 -7.85
N LYS A 122 -6.30 20.79 -7.15
CA LYS A 122 -7.60 20.12 -7.30
C LYS A 122 -8.71 20.96 -6.68
N GLN A 123 -8.51 21.45 -5.46
CA GLN A 123 -9.47 22.33 -4.79
C GLN A 123 -9.81 23.60 -5.57
N GLN A 124 -8.84 24.22 -6.25
CA GLN A 124 -9.11 25.40 -7.09
C GLN A 124 -9.94 25.07 -8.34
N ARG A 125 -9.73 23.90 -8.95
CA ARG A 125 -10.55 23.46 -10.09
C ARG A 125 -11.98 23.11 -9.66
N GLU A 126 -12.14 22.51 -8.49
CA GLU A 126 -13.45 22.14 -7.95
C GLU A 126 -14.19 23.35 -7.33
N GLY A 127 -13.47 24.32 -6.76
CA GLY A 127 -14.01 25.55 -6.18
C GLY A 127 -14.43 26.62 -7.20
N CYS A 128 -13.73 26.75 -8.34
CA CYS A 128 -14.15 27.63 -9.44
C CYS A 128 -15.42 27.14 -10.17
N HIS A 129 -15.88 25.90 -9.94
CA HIS A 129 -17.14 25.40 -10.48
C HIS A 129 -18.36 25.80 -9.63
N PHE A 130 -18.17 26.36 -8.43
CA PHE A 130 -19.27 26.70 -7.52
C PHE A 130 -19.59 28.21 -7.42
N VAL A 131 -18.81 29.08 -8.08
CA VAL A 131 -18.98 30.54 -7.98
C VAL A 131 -19.35 31.15 -9.34
N PHE A 132 -20.59 30.91 -9.80
CA PHE A 132 -21.37 31.86 -10.61
C PHE A 132 -22.80 31.35 -10.83
N LYS A 133 -23.63 31.36 -9.77
CA LYS A 133 -25.08 31.26 -9.96
C LYS A 133 -25.80 31.94 -8.82
N ASP A 134 -25.64 33.25 -8.73
CA ASP A 134 -26.64 34.10 -8.07
C ASP A 134 -26.73 35.43 -8.80
N GLU A 135 -27.97 35.92 -8.91
CA GLU A 135 -28.42 37.24 -9.35
C GLU A 135 -28.42 37.54 -10.87
N ALA A 136 -29.59 37.39 -11.49
CA ALA A 136 -30.35 38.55 -11.97
C ALA A 136 -31.72 38.11 -12.55
N SER A 137 -32.74 38.23 -11.71
CA SER A 137 -34.08 38.73 -12.03
C SER A 137 -34.74 38.29 -13.34
N THR A 138 -35.58 37.27 -13.26
CA THR A 138 -36.70 37.04 -14.19
C THR A 138 -37.75 38.13 -13.99
N SER A 139 -37.61 39.27 -14.65
CA SER A 139 -38.70 40.22 -14.88
C SER A 139 -39.47 39.82 -16.14
N SER A 140 -40.54 39.04 -16.00
CA SER A 140 -41.65 39.01 -16.98
C SER A 140 -42.76 38.05 -16.59
N LEU A 141 -43.97 38.42 -17.02
CA LEU A 141 -45.27 37.72 -16.95
C LEU A 141 -46.04 38.05 -15.66
N LYS A 142 -47.30 38.53 -15.69
CA LYS A 142 -48.32 38.49 -16.74
C LYS A 142 -49.41 39.52 -16.39
N GLY A 143 -49.96 40.18 -17.41
CA GLY A 143 -51.12 41.06 -17.27
C GLY A 143 -52.35 40.36 -16.70
N LYS A 144 -53.23 41.17 -16.11
CA LYS A 144 -54.61 40.82 -15.81
C LYS A 144 -55.42 42.12 -15.84
N ASP A 145 -55.99 42.41 -17.00
CA ASP A 145 -57.14 43.31 -17.08
C ASP A 145 -58.26 42.74 -16.20
N PRO A 146 -59.01 43.62 -15.53
CA PRO A 146 -60.45 43.57 -15.74
C PRO A 146 -61.12 44.96 -15.81
N ASP A 147 -61.99 45.08 -16.81
CA ASP A 147 -63.30 45.76 -16.81
C ASP A 147 -63.41 47.18 -16.23
N PHE A 148 -63.55 48.18 -17.11
CA PHE A 148 -64.79 48.95 -17.35
C PHE A 148 -64.62 49.91 -18.55
#